data_AF-X0TVJ7-F1
#
_entry.id   AF-X0TVJ7-F1
#
_cell.length_a   1.000
_cell.length_b   1.000
_cell.length_c   1.000
_cell.angle_alpha   90.00
_cell.angle_beta   90.00
_cell.angle_gamma   90.00
#
_symmetry.space_group_name_H-M   'P 1'
#
loop_
_entity.id
_entity.type
_entity.pdbx_description
1 polymer ?
#
loop_
_entity_poly.entity_id
_entity_poly.type
_entity_poly.pdbx_seq_one_letter_code
_entity_poly.pdbx_strand_id
1 'polypeptide(L)'
;MLVIKSPLRISLFGGGTDLPHYCEEHGSTIISFAIDKYIYLAHNERTTGGYRVTYSEVEELDNLSSVRHTLVRAAAEQWGSLPCTLTIVGDVPKGTGLGSSSALSVALCKLYLGELDNEELFEVAFALESSVNPQVGAQDFLPAIYGGLNIYKIDEDFKVTVGGLPNVAKEVINKYGLLLYTGSSRDAQEVLTTWSAPRLDNPLGEIHKLADSIVRTPRNWFPEALGDRLDSTWKMKRR
;
A
#
# COMPACT_ATOMS: atom_id res chain seq x y z
N MET A 1 -18.86 -10.96 15.56
CA MET A 1 -18.41 -10.06 14.47
C MET A 1 -17.06 -9.46 14.83
N LEU A 2 -16.07 -9.65 13.96
CA LEU A 2 -14.75 -9.03 14.02
C LEU A 2 -14.70 -7.92 12.97
N VAL A 3 -14.12 -6.77 13.32
CA VAL A 3 -13.91 -5.66 12.38
C VAL A 3 -12.45 -5.25 12.42
N ILE A 4 -11.78 -5.36 11.29
CA ILE A 4 -10.39 -4.95 11.12
C ILE A 4 -10.39 -3.68 10.28
N LYS A 5 -9.58 -2.70 10.69
CA LYS A 5 -9.34 -1.49 9.91
C LYS A 5 -7.88 -1.40 9.51
N SER A 6 -7.62 -1.02 8.27
CA SER A 6 -6.29 -0.85 7.70
C SER A 6 -6.20 0.53 7.05
N PRO A 7 -5.27 1.40 7.46
CA PRO A 7 -5.21 2.76 6.95
C PRO A 7 -4.73 2.80 5.50
N LEU A 8 -5.29 3.75 4.76
CA LEU A 8 -4.82 4.15 3.44
C LEU A 8 -3.61 5.07 3.57
N ARG A 9 -2.95 5.35 2.45
CA ARG A 9 -1.65 6.02 2.46
C ARG A 9 -1.46 7.06 1.37
N ILE A 10 -0.59 8.04 1.64
CA ILE A 10 -0.04 8.97 0.67
C ILE A 10 1.46 8.73 0.55
N SER A 11 1.94 8.55 -0.67
CA SER A 11 3.36 8.45 -1.01
C SER A 11 3.89 9.83 -1.40
N LEU A 12 4.93 10.31 -0.71
CA LEU A 12 5.57 11.60 -0.98
C LEU A 12 6.76 11.43 -1.93
N PHE A 13 7.66 10.51 -1.61
CA PHE A 13 8.92 10.29 -2.33
C PHE A 13 9.23 8.80 -2.45
N GLY A 14 10.01 8.42 -3.47
CA GLY A 14 10.49 7.06 -3.68
C GLY A 14 9.52 6.13 -4.41
N GLY A 15 8.22 6.43 -4.48
CA GLY A 15 7.28 5.49 -5.11
C GLY A 15 7.67 5.10 -6.54
N GLY A 16 7.71 3.80 -6.81
CA GLY A 16 8.22 3.18 -8.03
C GLY A 16 9.54 2.43 -7.80
N THR A 17 10.40 2.91 -6.90
CA THR A 17 11.68 2.24 -6.57
C THR A 17 11.48 1.02 -5.68
N ASP A 18 10.25 0.80 -5.19
CA ASP A 18 9.79 -0.32 -4.39
C ASP A 18 9.30 -1.52 -5.21
N LEU A 19 9.42 -1.45 -6.54
CA LEU A 19 9.12 -2.57 -7.43
C LEU A 19 10.22 -3.64 -7.31
N PRO A 20 9.88 -4.94 -7.27
CA PRO A 20 10.85 -6.01 -7.04
C PRO A 20 12.09 -5.94 -7.94
N HIS A 21 11.90 -5.81 -9.26
CA HIS A 21 13.00 -5.77 -10.23
C HIS A 21 14.06 -4.69 -9.97
N TYR A 22 13.66 -3.54 -9.43
CA TYR A 22 14.58 -2.44 -9.12
C TYR A 22 15.12 -2.57 -7.70
N CYS A 23 14.25 -2.91 -6.75
CA CYS A 23 14.57 -2.95 -5.32
C CYS A 23 15.58 -4.06 -4.98
N GLU A 24 15.48 -5.22 -5.64
CA GLU A 24 16.41 -6.34 -5.45
C GLU A 24 17.84 -6.01 -5.89
N GLU A 25 18.04 -5.05 -6.80
CA GLU A 25 19.37 -4.66 -7.28
C GLU A 25 19.94 -3.41 -6.59
N HIS A 26 19.07 -2.54 -6.05
CA HIS A 26 19.47 -1.20 -5.62
C HIS A 26 18.96 -0.79 -4.25
N GLY A 27 18.06 -1.57 -3.65
CA GLY A 27 17.23 -1.14 -2.53
C GLY A 27 16.30 0.01 -2.89
N SER A 28 15.65 0.58 -1.88
CA SER A 28 14.66 1.64 -2.05
C SER A 28 14.56 2.54 -0.82
N THR A 29 14.44 3.86 -1.03
CA THR A 29 14.08 4.82 0.03
C THR A 29 12.70 5.41 -0.29
N ILE A 30 11.72 5.12 0.54
CA ILE A 30 10.33 5.56 0.39
C ILE A 30 9.97 6.49 1.55
N ILE A 31 9.26 7.56 1.25
CA ILE A 31 8.70 8.45 2.28
C ILE A 31 7.21 8.52 2.06
N SER A 32 6.44 8.01 3.01
CA SER A 32 5.00 7.94 2.91
C SER A 32 4.35 8.02 4.29
N PHE A 33 3.05 8.25 4.31
CA PHE A 33 2.29 8.29 5.54
C PHE A 33 0.88 7.72 5.42
N ALA A 34 0.41 7.16 6.53
CA ALA A 34 -0.97 6.73 6.70
C ALA A 34 -1.88 7.93 6.90
N ILE A 35 -3.09 7.88 6.34
CA ILE A 35 -4.13 8.90 6.50
C ILE A 35 -5.31 8.38 7.34
N ASP A 36 -6.19 9.29 7.74
CA ASP A 36 -7.42 9.03 8.49
C ASP A 36 -8.55 8.48 7.59
N LYS A 37 -8.18 7.65 6.61
CA LYS A 37 -9.08 6.95 5.69
C LYS A 37 -8.67 5.49 5.67
N TYR A 38 -9.63 4.58 5.63
CA TYR A 38 -9.39 3.18 5.90
C TYR A 38 -10.08 2.26 4.88
N ILE A 39 -9.55 1.04 4.81
CA ILE A 39 -10.31 -0.14 4.44
C ILE A 39 -10.77 -0.82 5.73
N TYR A 40 -12.04 -1.17 5.78
CA TYR A 40 -12.68 -1.95 6.83
C TYR A 40 -13.02 -3.32 6.28
N LEU A 41 -12.57 -4.35 6.99
CA LEU A 41 -12.94 -5.75 6.75
C LEU A 41 -13.75 -6.23 7.94
N ALA A 42 -15.05 -6.40 7.75
CA ALA A 42 -15.93 -7.00 8.74
C ALA A 42 -16.10 -8.49 8.41
N HIS A 43 -15.87 -9.34 9.42
CA HIS A 43 -16.03 -10.78 9.35
C HIS A 43 -17.08 -11.24 10.37
N ASN A 44 -18.04 -12.04 9.92
CA ASN A 44 -19.04 -12.65 10.78
C ASN A 44 -19.30 -14.09 10.38
N GLU A 45 -19.13 -15.02 11.30
CA GLU A 45 -19.43 -16.43 11.08
C GLU A 45 -20.92 -16.64 10.74
N ARG A 46 -21.20 -17.60 9.85
CA ARG A 46 -22.55 -17.99 9.43
C ARG A 46 -22.86 -19.38 9.95
N THR A 47 -23.68 -19.43 10.99
CA THR A 47 -24.22 -20.70 11.52
C THR A 47 -25.13 -21.43 10.54
N THR A 48 -25.66 -20.72 9.54
CA THR A 48 -26.50 -21.29 8.47
C THR A 48 -25.71 -21.98 7.37
N GLY A 49 -24.38 -21.94 7.40
CA GLY A 49 -23.53 -22.37 6.29
C GLY A 49 -23.43 -21.33 5.17
N GLY A 50 -22.60 -21.64 4.17
CA GLY A 50 -22.32 -20.81 3.00
C GLY A 50 -21.46 -19.57 3.29
N TYR A 51 -21.15 -18.82 2.24
CA TYR A 51 -20.31 -17.63 2.26
C TYR A 51 -21.01 -16.47 1.59
N ARG A 52 -20.93 -15.28 2.21
CA ARG A 52 -21.35 -14.02 1.58
C ARG A 52 -20.17 -13.07 1.56
N VAL A 53 -19.79 -12.56 0.39
CA VAL A 53 -18.74 -11.53 0.26
C VAL A 53 -19.37 -10.27 -0.32
N THR A 54 -19.28 -9.17 0.42
CA THR A 54 -19.85 -7.87 0.04
C THR A 54 -18.73 -6.86 -0.13
N TYR A 55 -18.66 -6.26 -1.31
CA TYR A 55 -17.79 -5.15 -1.67
C TYR A 55 -18.58 -4.23 -2.62
N SER A 56 -18.02 -3.79 -3.76
CA SER A 56 -18.80 -3.14 -4.82
C SER A 56 -19.88 -4.05 -5.43
N GLU A 57 -19.83 -5.34 -5.14
CA GLU A 57 -20.81 -6.35 -5.52
C GLU A 57 -21.16 -7.22 -4.30
N VAL A 58 -22.20 -8.05 -4.43
CA VAL A 58 -22.55 -9.06 -3.44
C VAL A 58 -22.43 -10.44 -4.09
N GLU A 59 -21.63 -11.31 -3.49
CA GLU A 59 -21.44 -12.70 -3.92
C GLU A 59 -21.95 -13.63 -2.81
N GLU A 60 -22.80 -14.60 -3.18
CA GLU A 60 -23.25 -15.70 -2.30
C GLU A 60 -22.72 -17.01 -2.89
N LEU A 61 -22.00 -17.79 -2.08
CA LEU A 61 -21.16 -18.89 -2.54
C LEU A 61 -21.20 -20.06 -1.55
N ASP A 62 -21.08 -21.28 -2.05
CA ASP A 62 -20.90 -22.47 -1.20
C ASP A 62 -19.42 -22.70 -0.82
N ASN A 63 -18.49 -22.11 -1.58
CA ASN A 63 -17.05 -22.18 -1.35
C ASN A 63 -16.42 -20.78 -1.50
N LEU A 64 -15.71 -20.31 -0.47
CA LEU A 64 -15.08 -19.00 -0.48
C LEU A 64 -13.97 -18.89 -1.54
N SER A 65 -13.25 -19.97 -1.84
CA SER A 65 -12.22 -19.98 -2.89
C SER A 65 -12.80 -19.83 -4.31
N SER A 66 -14.12 -19.80 -4.48
CA SER A 66 -14.77 -19.51 -5.77
C SER A 66 -15.18 -18.04 -5.94
N VAL A 67 -14.92 -17.19 -4.94
CA VAL A 67 -15.24 -15.75 -4.99
C VAL A 67 -14.49 -15.06 -6.14
N ARG A 68 -15.16 -14.11 -6.81
CA ARG A 68 -14.53 -13.35 -7.90
C ARG A 68 -13.52 -12.33 -7.40
N HIS A 69 -13.72 -11.82 -6.18
CA HIS A 69 -12.76 -10.91 -5.57
C HIS A 69 -11.39 -11.58 -5.34
N THR A 70 -10.41 -11.25 -6.17
CA THR A 70 -9.14 -11.98 -6.29
C THR A 70 -8.35 -12.09 -4.98
N LEU A 71 -8.22 -11.02 -4.19
CA LEU A 71 -7.51 -11.08 -2.90
C LEU A 71 -8.22 -11.94 -1.85
N VAL A 72 -9.56 -11.91 -1.81
CA VAL A 72 -10.34 -12.73 -0.88
C VAL A 72 -10.21 -14.19 -1.29
N ARG A 73 -10.26 -14.46 -2.59
CA ARG A 73 -10.02 -15.79 -3.14
C ARG A 73 -8.65 -16.33 -2.76
N ALA A 74 -7.59 -15.55 -3.02
CA ALA A 74 -6.22 -15.96 -2.70
C ALA A 74 -6.04 -16.24 -1.20
N ALA A 75 -6.60 -15.38 -0.33
CA ALA A 75 -6.56 -15.61 1.11
C ALA A 75 -7.31 -16.88 1.53
N ALA A 76 -8.47 -17.14 0.92
CA ALA A 76 -9.26 -18.35 1.18
C ALA A 76 -8.58 -19.62 0.65
N GLU A 77 -7.92 -19.56 -0.51
CA GLU A 77 -7.11 -20.66 -1.05
C GLU A 77 -5.91 -20.96 -0.16
N GLN A 78 -5.28 -19.93 0.41
CA GLN A 78 -4.07 -20.05 1.22
C GLN A 78 -4.36 -20.52 2.65
N TRP A 79 -5.41 -20.01 3.30
CA TRP A 79 -5.68 -20.24 4.73
C TRP A 79 -6.99 -20.98 5.02
N GLY A 80 -7.84 -21.17 4.02
CA GLY A 80 -9.20 -21.69 4.22
C GLY A 80 -10.08 -20.71 4.99
N SER A 81 -11.37 -21.03 5.15
CA SER A 81 -12.28 -20.29 6.02
C SER A 81 -13.44 -21.18 6.43
N LEU A 82 -14.05 -20.89 7.58
CA LEU A 82 -15.36 -21.44 7.93
C LEU A 82 -16.46 -20.57 7.29
N PRO A 83 -17.68 -21.10 7.07
CA PRO A 83 -18.81 -20.34 6.57
C PRO A 83 -18.95 -18.95 7.21
N CYS A 84 -18.87 -17.90 6.42
CA CYS A 84 -18.80 -16.53 6.92
C CYS A 84 -19.43 -15.48 5.99
N THR A 85 -19.69 -14.32 6.54
CA THR A 85 -19.96 -13.08 5.83
C THR A 85 -18.73 -12.19 5.94
N LEU A 86 -18.14 -11.86 4.80
CA LEU A 86 -17.08 -10.87 4.66
C LEU A 86 -17.66 -9.61 4.03
N THR A 87 -17.44 -8.46 4.66
CA THR A 87 -17.83 -7.16 4.11
C THR A 87 -16.61 -6.25 4.06
N ILE A 88 -16.28 -5.78 2.86
CA ILE A 88 -15.18 -4.86 2.58
C ILE A 88 -15.78 -3.49 2.30
N VAL A 89 -15.42 -2.51 3.13
CA VAL A 89 -15.85 -1.12 2.96
C VAL A 89 -14.61 -0.24 2.92
N GLY A 90 -14.52 0.67 1.96
CA GLY A 90 -13.45 1.66 1.89
C GLY A 90 -14.01 3.07 1.99
N ASP A 91 -13.30 3.95 2.70
CA ASP A 91 -13.64 5.38 2.77
C ASP A 91 -13.47 6.12 1.44
N VAL A 92 -12.77 5.50 0.49
CA VAL A 92 -12.49 6.06 -0.84
C VAL A 92 -12.82 5.03 -1.92
N PRO A 93 -13.20 5.47 -3.13
CA PRO A 93 -13.42 4.58 -4.26
C PRO A 93 -12.16 3.79 -4.63
N LYS A 94 -12.36 2.63 -5.30
CA LYS A 94 -11.28 1.85 -5.91
C LYS A 94 -10.55 2.71 -6.96
N GLY A 95 -9.24 2.48 -7.12
CA GLY A 95 -8.45 3.14 -8.17
C GLY A 95 -8.07 4.60 -7.89
N THR A 96 -8.19 5.05 -6.63
CA THR A 96 -7.76 6.38 -6.18
C THR A 96 -6.25 6.51 -6.01
N GLY A 97 -5.50 5.41 -6.14
CA GLY A 97 -4.06 5.38 -5.94
C GLY A 97 -3.64 5.52 -4.48
N LEU A 98 -4.54 5.28 -3.52
CA LEU A 98 -4.32 5.42 -2.07
C LEU A 98 -3.91 4.11 -1.35
N GLY A 99 -3.59 3.04 -2.09
CA GLY A 99 -3.10 1.77 -1.53
C GLY A 99 -4.20 0.87 -0.96
N SER A 100 -5.43 0.98 -1.46
CA SER A 100 -6.58 0.22 -0.95
C SER A 100 -6.44 -1.31 -1.09
N SER A 101 -5.74 -1.78 -2.13
CA SER A 101 -5.50 -3.21 -2.37
C SER A 101 -4.61 -3.80 -1.28
N SER A 102 -3.44 -3.22 -1.07
CA SER A 102 -2.50 -3.64 -0.04
C SER A 102 -3.01 -3.42 1.38
N ALA A 103 -3.79 -2.36 1.61
CA ALA A 103 -4.50 -2.19 2.88
C ALA A 103 -5.49 -3.35 3.15
N LEU A 104 -6.19 -3.84 2.13
CA LEU A 104 -7.04 -5.02 2.24
C LEU A 104 -6.22 -6.30 2.44
N SER A 105 -5.10 -6.48 1.74
CA SER A 105 -4.17 -7.61 1.95
C SER A 105 -3.72 -7.69 3.41
N VAL A 106 -3.31 -6.56 4.00
CA VAL A 106 -2.96 -6.45 5.43
C VAL A 106 -4.15 -6.82 6.33
N ALA A 107 -5.36 -6.35 6.00
CA ALA A 107 -6.56 -6.68 6.79
C ALA A 107 -6.92 -8.17 6.72
N LEU A 108 -6.75 -8.81 5.56
CA LEU A 108 -6.95 -10.25 5.38
C LEU A 108 -5.92 -11.06 6.18
N CYS A 109 -4.64 -10.70 6.14
CA CYS A 109 -3.62 -11.34 6.97
C CYS A 109 -3.98 -11.27 8.46
N LYS A 110 -4.38 -10.10 8.96
CA LYS A 110 -4.83 -9.94 10.36
C LYS A 110 -6.06 -10.78 10.69
N LEU A 111 -6.98 -10.95 9.73
CA LEU A 111 -8.16 -11.79 9.92
C LEU A 111 -7.79 -13.26 10.11
N TYR A 112 -6.92 -13.79 9.24
CA TYR A 112 -6.64 -15.23 9.19
C TYR A 112 -5.51 -15.66 10.11
N LEU A 113 -4.53 -14.80 10.36
CA LEU A 113 -3.30 -15.11 11.09
C LEU A 113 -3.24 -14.47 12.47
N GLY A 114 -4.11 -13.48 12.73
CA GLY A 114 -4.12 -12.73 13.98
C GLY A 114 -3.06 -11.64 14.02
N GLU A 115 -2.58 -11.35 15.24
CA GLU A 115 -1.51 -10.37 15.45
C GLU A 115 -0.16 -11.00 15.11
N LEU A 116 0.52 -10.41 14.14
CA LEU A 116 1.88 -10.72 13.71
C LEU A 116 2.77 -9.52 14.03
N ASP A 117 4.08 -9.73 14.11
CA ASP A 117 4.98 -8.58 14.07
C ASP A 117 4.93 -7.90 12.68
N ASN A 118 5.47 -6.68 12.59
CA ASN A 118 5.34 -5.89 11.38
C ASN A 118 6.13 -6.45 10.18
N GLU A 119 7.24 -7.15 10.42
CA GLU A 119 8.07 -7.76 9.37
C GLU A 119 7.35 -8.99 8.83
N GLU A 120 6.88 -9.88 9.71
CA GLU A 120 6.06 -11.04 9.35
C GLU A 120 4.79 -10.62 8.62
N LEU A 121 4.08 -9.59 9.11
CA LEU A 121 2.87 -9.09 8.47
C LEU A 121 3.15 -8.53 7.08
N PHE A 122 4.29 -7.87 6.88
CA PHE A 122 4.70 -7.35 5.58
C PHE A 122 4.99 -8.50 4.61
N GLU A 123 5.81 -9.47 5.00
CA GLU A 123 6.16 -10.63 4.18
C GLU A 123 4.92 -11.38 3.71
N VAL A 124 4.01 -11.68 4.65
CA VAL A 124 2.82 -12.49 4.33
C VAL A 124 1.79 -11.70 3.52
N ALA A 125 1.59 -10.40 3.80
CA ALA A 125 0.69 -9.56 3.02
C ALA A 125 1.22 -9.32 1.60
N PHE A 126 2.53 -9.09 1.47
CA PHE A 126 3.18 -8.92 0.18
C PHE A 126 3.11 -10.21 -0.65
N ALA A 127 3.37 -11.38 -0.04
CA ALA A 127 3.25 -12.67 -0.71
C ALA A 127 1.81 -12.96 -1.18
N LEU A 128 0.81 -12.67 -0.34
CA LEU A 128 -0.60 -12.83 -0.69
C LEU A 128 -0.96 -12.01 -1.94
N GLU A 129 -0.64 -10.72 -1.96
CA GLU A 129 -0.99 -9.86 -3.09
C GLU A 129 -0.15 -10.17 -4.33
N SER A 130 1.13 -10.49 -4.16
CA SER A 130 2.02 -10.87 -5.27
C SER A 130 1.56 -12.13 -5.99
N SER A 131 0.88 -13.05 -5.30
CA SER A 131 0.25 -14.24 -5.93
C SER A 131 -0.85 -13.88 -6.93
N VAL A 132 -1.47 -12.71 -6.77
CA VAL A 132 -2.54 -12.18 -7.63
C VAL A 132 -2.01 -11.15 -8.62
N ASN A 133 -1.03 -10.36 -8.20
CA ASN A 133 -0.40 -9.29 -8.96
C ASN A 133 1.12 -9.30 -8.76
N PRO A 134 1.89 -10.03 -9.60
CA PRO A 134 3.34 -10.14 -9.47
C PRO A 134 4.12 -8.83 -9.61
N GLN A 135 3.46 -7.74 -10.04
CA GLN A 135 4.06 -6.43 -10.25
C GLN A 135 3.76 -5.45 -9.10
N VAL A 136 3.23 -5.95 -7.98
CA VAL A 136 2.97 -5.11 -6.80
C VAL A 136 4.28 -4.61 -6.20
N GLY A 137 4.31 -3.33 -5.81
CA GLY A 137 5.42 -2.73 -5.07
C GLY A 137 5.16 -2.72 -3.56
N ALA A 138 6.21 -2.60 -2.77
CA ALA A 138 6.12 -2.65 -1.31
C ALA A 138 5.48 -1.41 -0.65
N GLN A 139 5.50 -0.23 -1.29
CA GLN A 139 5.22 1.06 -0.62
C GLN A 139 3.80 1.18 -0.05
N ASP A 140 2.84 0.42 -0.60
CA ASP A 140 1.43 0.50 -0.23
C ASP A 140 1.14 -0.22 1.09
N PHE A 141 1.92 -1.26 1.40
CA PHE A 141 1.83 -2.03 2.65
C PHE A 141 2.38 -1.26 3.84
N LEU A 142 3.44 -0.47 3.63
CA LEU A 142 4.23 0.06 4.74
C LEU A 142 3.41 0.97 5.66
N PRO A 143 2.62 1.95 5.17
CA PRO A 143 1.83 2.76 6.08
C PRO A 143 0.59 2.03 6.59
N ALA A 144 0.09 1.01 5.87
CA ALA A 144 -0.99 0.13 6.34
C ALA A 144 -0.56 -0.69 7.56
N ILE A 145 0.72 -1.07 7.64
CA ILE A 145 1.32 -1.84 8.74
C ILE A 145 1.84 -0.91 9.84
N TYR A 146 2.73 0.01 9.50
CA TYR A 146 3.47 0.82 10.47
C TYR A 146 2.73 2.10 10.90
N GLY A 147 1.75 2.57 10.13
CA GLY A 147 1.04 3.82 10.39
C GLY A 147 1.94 5.06 10.34
N GLY A 148 1.41 6.24 10.70
CA GLY A 148 2.20 7.46 10.85
C GLY A 148 2.88 7.97 9.57
N LEU A 149 3.83 8.90 9.72
CA LEU A 149 4.70 9.43 8.66
C LEU A 149 6.11 8.91 8.91
N ASN A 150 6.63 8.12 7.97
CA ASN A 150 7.93 7.46 8.12
C ASN A 150 8.75 7.52 6.84
N ILE A 151 10.04 7.27 7.04
CA ILE A 151 11.00 6.89 6.00
C ILE A 151 11.12 5.38 6.08
N TYR A 152 10.94 4.71 4.95
CA TYR A 152 11.14 3.29 4.82
C TYR A 152 12.35 3.07 3.92
N LYS A 153 13.27 2.23 4.39
CA LYS A 153 14.37 1.71 3.57
C LYS A 153 14.14 0.24 3.35
N ILE A 154 14.15 -0.16 2.09
CA ILE A 154 14.09 -1.56 1.68
C ILE A 154 15.46 -1.91 1.15
N ASP A 155 16.07 -2.96 1.68
CA ASP A 155 17.36 -3.46 1.18
C ASP A 155 17.16 -4.45 0.01
N GLU A 156 18.27 -4.94 -0.52
CA GLU A 156 18.32 -5.88 -1.64
C GLU A 156 17.74 -7.26 -1.29
N ASP A 157 17.66 -7.60 0.01
CA ASP A 157 16.98 -8.79 0.53
C ASP A 157 15.48 -8.52 0.82
N PHE A 158 14.95 -7.37 0.37
CA PHE A 158 13.58 -6.92 0.54
C PHE A 158 13.15 -6.66 2.00
N LYS A 159 14.11 -6.48 2.92
CA LYS A 159 13.84 -6.20 4.33
C LYS A 159 13.60 -4.73 4.58
N VAL A 160 12.64 -4.44 5.45
CA VAL A 160 12.18 -3.07 5.72
C VAL A 160 12.77 -2.53 7.02
N THR A 161 13.53 -1.44 6.91
CA THR A 161 13.92 -0.61 8.05
C THR A 161 13.09 0.67 8.10
N VAL A 162 12.53 0.99 9.26
CA VAL A 162 11.65 2.16 9.45
C VAL A 162 12.36 3.25 10.27
N GLY A 163 12.42 4.44 9.70
CA GLY A 163 12.95 5.65 10.34
C GLY A 163 11.89 6.73 10.52
N GLY A 164 11.97 7.45 11.64
CA GLY A 164 11.12 8.62 11.89
C GLY A 164 11.60 9.86 11.12
N LEU A 165 10.67 10.79 10.88
CA LEU A 165 10.99 12.11 10.35
C LEU A 165 11.10 13.17 11.46
N PRO A 166 11.82 14.29 11.22
CA PRO A 166 11.76 15.47 12.06
C PRO A 166 10.32 15.97 12.26
N ASN A 167 10.01 16.49 13.45
CA ASN A 167 8.67 17.02 13.77
C ASN A 167 8.19 18.09 12.78
N VAL A 168 9.10 18.93 12.27
CA VAL A 168 8.79 19.96 11.26
C VAL A 168 8.13 19.36 10.01
N ALA A 169 8.48 18.13 9.61
CA ALA A 169 7.86 17.47 8.47
C ALA A 169 6.34 17.28 8.69
N LYS A 170 5.96 16.78 9.87
CA LYS A 170 4.55 16.58 10.24
C LYS A 170 3.80 17.91 10.34
N GLU A 171 4.42 18.92 10.96
CA GLU A 171 3.83 20.25 11.09
C GLU A 171 3.57 20.91 9.73
N VAL A 172 4.55 20.84 8.83
CA VAL A 172 4.43 21.43 7.48
C VAL A 172 3.38 20.70 6.66
N ILE A 173 3.37 19.36 6.65
CA ILE A 173 2.35 18.58 5.93
C ILE A 173 0.95 18.87 6.47
N ASN A 174 0.77 18.91 7.79
CA ASN A 174 -0.54 19.21 8.39
C ASN A 174 -1.01 20.65 8.14
N LYS A 175 -0.08 21.61 8.10
CA LYS A 175 -0.43 23.03 7.94
C LYS A 175 -0.67 23.43 6.49
N TYR A 176 0.06 22.84 5.54
CA TYR A 176 0.06 23.27 4.13
C TYR A 176 -0.41 22.20 3.15
N GLY A 177 -0.58 20.94 3.59
CA GLY A 177 -1.03 19.84 2.74
C GLY A 177 -2.49 20.00 2.31
N LEU A 178 -2.75 19.77 1.03
CA LEU A 178 -4.09 19.73 0.45
C LEU A 178 -4.25 18.45 -0.36
N LEU A 179 -5.28 17.66 -0.03
CA LEU A 179 -5.66 16.48 -0.78
C LEU A 179 -6.90 16.79 -1.63
N LEU A 180 -6.81 16.55 -2.93
CA LEU A 180 -7.90 16.79 -3.89
C LEU A 180 -8.28 15.48 -4.58
N TYR A 181 -9.53 15.08 -4.45
CA TYR A 181 -10.08 13.97 -5.23
C TYR A 181 -10.54 14.47 -6.60
N THR A 182 -9.91 13.98 -7.66
CA THR A 182 -10.15 14.43 -9.04
C THR A 182 -11.33 13.74 -9.72
N GLY A 183 -11.99 12.76 -9.08
CA GLY A 183 -13.07 11.97 -9.67
C GLY A 183 -12.61 10.93 -10.71
N SER A 184 -11.34 10.95 -11.10
CA SER A 184 -10.77 9.98 -12.06
C SER A 184 -10.27 8.73 -11.35
N SER A 185 -10.65 7.55 -11.84
CA SER A 185 -9.96 6.29 -11.55
C SER A 185 -8.95 6.03 -12.66
N ARG A 186 -7.76 5.56 -12.30
CA ARG A 186 -6.77 5.05 -13.27
C ARG A 186 -6.61 3.56 -13.10
N ASP A 187 -6.31 2.85 -14.19
CA ASP A 187 -5.86 1.47 -14.09
C ASP A 187 -4.42 1.45 -13.56
N ALA A 188 -4.26 1.07 -12.30
CA ALA A 188 -2.96 0.98 -11.66
C ALA A 188 -2.06 -0.08 -12.33
N GLN A 189 -2.66 -1.12 -12.93
CA GLN A 189 -1.93 -2.22 -13.54
C GLN A 189 -1.22 -1.79 -14.82
N GLU A 190 -1.84 -0.92 -15.62
CA GLU A 190 -1.23 -0.37 -16.84
C GLU A 190 -0.01 0.50 -16.50
N VAL A 191 -0.13 1.31 -15.44
CA VAL A 191 0.98 2.12 -14.92
C VAL A 191 2.09 1.20 -14.43
N LEU A 192 1.80 0.25 -13.54
CA LEU A 192 2.82 -0.67 -13.00
C LEU A 192 3.54 -1.45 -14.12
N THR A 193 2.80 -1.97 -15.09
CA THR A 193 3.38 -2.68 -16.25
C THR A 193 4.37 -1.80 -17.02
N THR A 194 4.05 -0.51 -17.15
CA THR A 194 4.97 0.45 -17.79
C THR A 194 6.21 0.64 -16.96
N TRP A 195 6.06 0.81 -15.64
CA TRP A 195 7.13 1.08 -14.67
C TRP A 195 8.01 -0.12 -14.32
N SER A 196 7.56 -1.34 -14.59
CA SER A 196 8.32 -2.57 -14.38
C SER A 196 9.29 -2.92 -15.51
N ALA A 197 9.41 -2.08 -16.54
CA ALA A 197 10.31 -2.33 -17.66
C ALA A 197 11.75 -1.93 -17.30
N PRO A 198 12.77 -2.79 -17.51
CA PRO A 198 14.18 -2.51 -17.15
C PRO A 198 14.75 -1.21 -17.73
N ARG A 199 14.19 -0.72 -18.85
CA ARG A 199 14.57 0.58 -19.42
C ARG A 199 14.34 1.78 -18.47
N LEU A 200 13.61 1.58 -17.38
CA LEU A 200 13.25 2.62 -16.41
C LEU A 200 14.17 2.66 -15.18
N ASP A 201 15.19 1.81 -15.11
CA ASP A 201 16.15 1.79 -13.99
C ASP A 201 16.83 3.15 -13.80
N ASN A 202 17.12 3.86 -14.90
CA ASN A 202 17.73 5.19 -14.82
C ASN A 202 16.76 6.25 -14.24
N PRO A 203 15.52 6.43 -14.76
CA PRO A 203 14.48 7.23 -14.10
C PRO A 203 14.22 6.86 -12.64
N LEU A 204 14.15 5.56 -12.32
CA LEU A 204 13.96 5.08 -10.95
C LEU A 204 15.18 5.44 -10.07
N GLY A 205 16.39 5.36 -10.62
CA GLY A 205 17.62 5.82 -9.97
C GLY A 205 17.61 7.32 -9.66
N GLU A 206 17.03 8.17 -10.50
CA GLU A 206 16.85 9.59 -10.19
C GLU A 206 15.84 9.81 -9.05
N ILE A 207 14.72 9.08 -9.06
CA ILE A 207 13.71 9.13 -8.00
C ILE A 207 14.30 8.65 -6.68
N HIS A 208 15.06 7.55 -6.69
CA HIS A 208 15.74 7.00 -5.53
C HIS A 208 16.70 8.03 -4.95
N LYS A 209 17.64 8.57 -5.76
CA LYS A 209 18.60 9.60 -5.32
C LYS A 209 17.92 10.83 -4.73
N LEU A 210 16.80 11.25 -5.30
CA LEU A 210 16.01 12.37 -4.79
C LEU A 210 15.45 12.05 -3.41
N ALA A 211 14.78 10.91 -3.22
CA ALA A 211 14.24 10.49 -1.93
C ALA A 211 15.34 10.44 -0.84
N ASP A 212 16.48 9.87 -1.19
CA ASP A 212 17.67 9.79 -0.35
C ASP A 212 18.20 11.18 0.07
N SER A 213 18.17 12.15 -0.85
CA SER A 213 18.56 13.53 -0.57
C SER A 213 17.60 14.25 0.39
N ILE A 214 16.30 13.90 0.36
CA ILE A 214 15.28 14.43 1.30
C ILE A 214 15.62 13.98 2.72
N VAL A 215 15.92 12.70 2.90
CA VAL A 215 16.26 12.12 4.21
C VAL A 215 17.51 12.79 4.80
N ARG A 216 18.55 13.01 3.99
CA ARG A 216 19.84 13.55 4.45
C ARG A 216 19.82 15.05 4.78
N THR A 217 18.83 15.80 4.31
CA THR A 217 18.83 17.27 4.40
C THR A 217 17.59 17.78 5.14
N PRO A 218 17.66 18.06 6.45
CA PRO A 218 16.51 18.51 7.23
C PRO A 218 15.80 19.74 6.66
N ARG A 219 16.54 20.63 5.99
CA ARG A 219 15.99 21.84 5.35
C ARG A 219 14.99 21.54 4.22
N ASN A 220 15.03 20.34 3.62
CA ASN A 220 14.05 19.93 2.61
C ASN A 220 12.62 19.81 3.18
N TRP A 221 12.44 19.79 4.51
CA TRP A 221 11.13 19.74 5.16
C TRP A 221 10.49 21.12 5.37
N PHE A 222 11.18 22.22 5.04
CA PHE A 222 10.54 23.55 5.05
C PHE A 222 9.59 23.70 3.87
N PRO A 223 8.50 24.49 3.99
CA PRO A 223 7.40 24.50 3.01
C PRO A 223 7.84 24.72 1.56
N GLU A 224 8.65 25.74 1.28
CA GLU A 224 9.12 26.07 -0.07
C GLU A 224 9.97 24.93 -0.65
N ALA A 225 10.95 24.46 0.12
CA ALA A 225 11.83 23.38 -0.31
C ALA A 225 11.06 22.06 -0.52
N LEU A 226 10.10 21.73 0.35
CA LEU A 226 9.27 20.54 0.20
C LEU A 226 8.42 20.62 -1.07
N GLY A 227 7.83 21.79 -1.36
CA GLY A 227 7.08 22.05 -2.59
C GLY A 227 7.91 21.84 -3.85
N ASP A 228 9.11 22.42 -3.90
CA ASP A 228 10.04 22.27 -5.04
C ASP A 228 10.45 20.82 -5.27
N ARG A 229 10.65 20.07 -4.19
CA ARG A 229 11.01 18.65 -4.25
C ARG A 229 9.85 17.78 -4.73
N LEU A 230 8.64 18.04 -4.24
CA LEU A 230 7.43 17.36 -4.70
C LEU A 230 7.17 17.62 -6.20
N ASP A 231 7.33 18.86 -6.66
CA ASP A 231 7.22 19.22 -8.08
C ASP A 231 8.29 18.49 -8.92
N SER A 232 9.52 18.40 -8.42
CA SER A 232 10.60 17.66 -9.07
C SER A 232 10.25 16.17 -9.23
N THR A 233 9.77 15.52 -8.16
CA THR A 233 9.31 14.12 -8.20
C THR A 233 8.15 13.93 -9.16
N TRP A 234 7.17 14.84 -9.17
CA TRP A 234 6.05 14.79 -10.08
C TRP A 234 6.49 14.88 -11.55
N LYS A 235 7.41 15.81 -11.87
CA LYS A 235 7.97 15.95 -13.21
C LYS A 235 8.73 14.71 -13.66
N MET A 236 9.47 14.04 -12.76
CA MET A 236 10.15 12.78 -13.05
C MET A 236 9.15 11.66 -13.39
N LYS A 237 8.08 11.50 -12.60
CA LYS A 237 7.05 10.47 -12.80
C LYS A 237 6.15 10.69 -14.03
N ARG A 238 6.18 11.88 -14.63
CA ARG A 238 5.38 12.21 -15.83
C ARG A 238 6.12 11.94 -17.14
N ARG A 239 7.46 11.81 -17.10
CA ARG A 239 8.28 11.52 -18.27
C ARG A 239 8.09 10.07 -18.71
#